data_AF-A0A1Z4QEG9-F1
#
_entry.id   AF-A0A1Z4QEG9-F1
#
_cell.length_a   1.000
_cell.length_b   1.000
_cell.length_c   1.000
_cell.angle_alpha   90.00
_cell.angle_beta   90.00
_cell.angle_gamma   90.00
#
_symmetry.space_group_name_H-M   'P 1'
#
loop_
_entity.id
_entity.type
_entity.pdbx_description
1 polymer ?
#
loop_
_entity_poly.entity_id
_entity_poly.type
_entity_poly.pdbx_seq_one_letter_code
_entity_poly.pdbx_strand_id
1 'polypeptide(L)'
;MLTLYLKDFNPQIQAITVKTTKILILATSFLFFPLASESFAQSAPTTRFQGNISGIFTNPDTGIVTGVGTNSFTWGTGTPSGLTFNGKPFDVNVASGYVYGPRARNDREVFSLGTLDYFNGTIPLGTGANSVLLNATAQVTAPVGTTPTTVQALLNLINSPNSNDPISSADSVFLPKNLPPVVTKTVGGAPITLEIPGFGKTTGSGFSTIDQFFTLEGQNAQADLLGRFVPACEPILDKAVSVSITGATISATFQPKFNLGISDAAKLCGYDHFNWYQVIVNDPNPPGGLTVPYVDPPIGGGPAFGGYADNLPFYWDEQGSTGTSYHLQDNLTANTLSYQDTPSEPSLGSGEFLGFNTFLAGVLPDNSWDTLFGFRWKSDFNGTVGGVSSRRTIGSPSPNGTGGIFDLQLDLNPEDVSEEVKALMKADGSRNADISIKPSVKVPEPSTFLGSVLVLGASFFLKKVRKRII
;
A
#
# COMPACT_ATOMS: atom_id res chain seq x y z
N MET A 1 -37.21 6.73 -47.31
CA MET A 1 -37.63 8.06 -47.83
C MET A 1 -36.55 9.07 -47.47
N LEU A 2 -36.11 9.88 -48.45
CA LEU A 2 -35.07 10.93 -48.43
C LEU A 2 -33.64 10.43 -48.10
N THR A 3 -32.66 10.34 -49.02
CA THR A 3 -32.15 11.19 -50.11
C THR A 3 -31.51 12.50 -49.64
N LEU A 4 -30.18 12.60 -49.76
CA LEU A 4 -29.52 13.85 -50.12
C LEU A 4 -28.22 13.57 -50.90
N TYR A 5 -28.26 14.03 -52.14
CA TYR A 5 -27.21 14.11 -53.15
C TYR A 5 -26.32 15.33 -52.88
N LEU A 6 -25.01 15.22 -53.10
CA LEU A 6 -24.15 16.38 -53.39
C LEU A 6 -23.43 16.12 -54.70
N LYS A 7 -23.67 17.03 -55.65
CA LYS A 7 -23.10 17.07 -57.00
C LYS A 7 -22.49 18.47 -57.20
N ASP A 8 -21.44 18.48 -58.02
CA ASP A 8 -20.89 19.60 -58.79
C ASP A 8 -19.90 20.57 -58.10
N PHE A 9 -18.61 20.28 -58.31
CA PHE A 9 -17.49 21.22 -58.24
C PHE A 9 -17.09 21.62 -59.67
N ASN A 10 -17.04 22.92 -59.96
CA ASN A 10 -16.54 23.50 -61.21
C ASN A 10 -15.35 24.45 -60.91
N PRO A 11 -14.20 24.34 -61.60
CA PRO A 11 -13.00 25.09 -61.27
C PRO A 11 -12.90 26.43 -62.01
N GLN A 12 -12.36 27.45 -61.35
CA GLN A 12 -11.79 28.65 -61.98
C GLN A 12 -10.45 28.96 -61.33
N ILE A 13 -9.38 28.62 -62.04
CA ILE A 13 -7.99 28.98 -61.70
C ILE A 13 -7.72 30.34 -62.35
N GLN A 14 -7.48 31.37 -61.53
CA GLN A 14 -6.84 32.60 -61.99
C GLN A 14 -5.39 32.65 -61.48
N ALA A 15 -4.46 32.81 -62.41
CA ALA A 15 -3.04 32.94 -62.16
C ALA A 15 -2.74 34.28 -61.46
N ILE A 16 -2.12 34.20 -60.28
CA ILE A 16 -1.59 35.37 -59.56
C ILE A 16 -0.08 35.44 -59.81
N THR A 17 0.35 36.51 -60.48
CA THR A 17 1.75 36.89 -60.63
C THR A 17 2.27 37.47 -59.30
N VAL A 18 3.13 36.74 -58.60
CA VAL A 18 3.77 37.21 -57.36
C VAL A 18 5.03 38.00 -57.69
N LYS A 19 5.03 39.29 -57.33
CA LYS A 19 6.24 40.13 -57.32
C LYS A 19 7.10 39.75 -56.12
N THR A 20 8.36 39.44 -56.37
CA THR A 20 9.37 39.10 -55.37
C THR A 20 9.80 40.33 -54.58
N THR A 21 9.28 40.48 -53.35
CA THR A 21 9.80 41.41 -52.36
C THR A 21 10.87 40.71 -51.54
N LYS A 22 12.11 41.21 -51.59
CA LYS A 22 13.21 40.75 -50.72
C LYS A 22 12.86 41.06 -49.26
N ILE A 23 12.52 40.03 -48.49
CA ILE A 23 12.36 40.11 -47.03
C ILE A 23 13.75 39.90 -46.41
N LEU A 24 14.22 40.91 -45.69
CA LEU A 24 15.44 40.87 -44.88
C LEU A 24 15.12 40.04 -43.62
N ILE A 25 15.61 38.80 -43.56
CA ILE A 25 15.44 37.91 -42.41
C ILE A 25 16.45 38.34 -41.34
N LEU A 26 15.98 39.00 -40.28
CA LEU A 26 16.73 39.11 -39.03
C LEU A 26 16.72 37.73 -38.35
N ALA A 27 17.90 37.12 -38.22
CA ALA A 27 18.09 35.90 -37.46
C ALA A 27 17.95 36.19 -35.96
N THR A 28 16.74 36.07 -35.43
CA THR A 28 16.51 35.97 -33.98
C THR A 28 16.84 34.54 -33.55
N SER A 29 17.87 34.39 -32.74
CA SER A 29 18.22 33.15 -32.05
C SER A 29 17.03 32.67 -31.22
N PHE A 30 16.31 31.66 -31.73
CA PHE A 30 15.35 30.92 -30.93
C PHE A 30 16.15 30.09 -29.91
N LEU A 31 16.20 30.57 -28.67
CA LEU A 31 16.54 29.74 -27.52
C LEU A 31 15.50 28.63 -27.46
N PHE A 32 15.86 27.44 -27.96
CA PHE A 32 15.15 26.20 -27.69
C PHE A 32 15.25 25.94 -26.19
N PHE A 33 14.26 26.39 -25.43
CA PHE A 33 14.04 25.82 -24.10
C PHE A 33 13.53 24.39 -24.33
N PRO A 34 14.20 23.36 -23.80
CA PRO A 34 13.59 22.04 -23.78
C PRO A 34 12.28 22.17 -23.02
N LEU A 35 11.16 21.90 -23.70
CA LEU A 35 9.88 21.68 -23.06
C LEU A 35 10.09 20.47 -22.16
N ALA A 36 10.33 20.70 -20.87
CA ALA A 36 10.24 19.66 -19.88
C ALA A 36 8.80 19.14 -19.92
N SER A 37 8.62 17.93 -20.48
CA SER A 37 7.36 17.21 -20.39
C SER A 37 7.17 16.84 -18.94
N GLU A 38 6.49 17.69 -18.17
CA GLU A 38 6.03 17.33 -16.83
C GLU A 38 5.00 16.19 -16.99
N SER A 39 5.39 14.98 -16.60
CA SER A 39 4.44 13.88 -16.49
C SER A 39 3.52 14.19 -15.30
N PHE A 40 2.27 14.57 -15.60
CA PHE A 40 1.26 14.70 -14.56
C PHE A 40 0.93 13.29 -14.06
N ALA A 41 1.35 12.95 -12.84
CA ALA A 41 0.95 11.72 -12.19
C ALA A 41 -0.59 11.62 -12.17
N GLN A 42 -1.13 10.56 -12.79
CA GLN A 42 -2.56 10.31 -12.81
C GLN A 42 -3.00 9.80 -11.43
N SER A 43 -3.97 10.47 -10.82
CA SER A 43 -4.60 9.96 -9.61
C SER A 43 -5.41 8.70 -9.94
N ALA A 44 -5.31 7.67 -9.10
CA ALA A 44 -6.17 6.50 -9.20
C ALA A 44 -7.65 6.94 -9.28
N PRO A 45 -8.49 6.29 -10.10
CA PRO A 45 -9.93 6.54 -10.05
C PRO A 45 -10.42 6.25 -8.62
N THR A 46 -11.43 6.98 -8.15
CA THR A 46 -11.95 6.81 -6.78
C THR A 46 -13.44 6.49 -6.79
N THR A 47 -13.85 5.56 -5.94
CA THR A 47 -15.24 5.29 -5.61
C THR A 47 -15.59 5.95 -4.29
N ARG A 48 -16.69 6.70 -4.25
CA ARG A 48 -17.19 7.32 -3.03
C ARG A 48 -17.98 6.30 -2.20
N PHE A 49 -17.62 6.17 -0.93
CA PHE A 49 -18.32 5.33 0.04
C PHE A 49 -18.99 6.20 1.09
N GLN A 50 -20.30 6.01 1.27
CA GLN A 50 -21.07 6.68 2.31
C GLN A 50 -21.80 5.66 3.16
N GLY A 51 -22.03 5.99 4.42
CA GLY A 51 -22.78 5.12 5.31
C GLY A 51 -22.78 5.58 6.75
N ASN A 52 -23.19 4.67 7.63
CA ASN A 52 -23.20 4.87 9.07
C ASN A 52 -22.53 3.70 9.77
N ILE A 53 -21.90 3.97 10.91
CA ILE A 53 -21.37 2.94 11.80
C ILE A 53 -22.24 2.85 13.05
N SER A 54 -22.45 1.63 13.54
CA SER A 54 -22.91 1.36 14.90
C SER A 54 -21.94 0.38 15.56
N GLY A 55 -22.04 0.19 16.87
CA GLY A 55 -21.21 -0.82 17.52
C GLY A 55 -21.76 -1.29 18.85
N ILE A 56 -21.44 -2.54 19.19
CA ILE A 56 -21.77 -3.14 20.48
C ILE A 56 -20.55 -3.86 21.06
N PHE A 57 -20.44 -3.85 22.39
CA PHE A 57 -19.42 -4.58 23.13
C PHE A 57 -19.88 -6.00 23.45
N THR A 58 -19.04 -6.99 23.24
CA THR A 58 -19.33 -8.42 23.44
C THR A 58 -18.11 -9.15 24.00
N ASN A 59 -18.30 -10.38 24.46
CA ASN A 59 -17.22 -11.31 24.83
C ASN A 59 -16.10 -10.71 25.71
N PRO A 60 -16.42 -10.10 26.86
CA PRO A 60 -15.38 -9.70 27.80
C PRO A 60 -14.67 -10.94 28.37
N ASP A 61 -13.35 -10.86 28.56
CA ASP A 61 -12.54 -11.98 29.05
C ASP A 61 -12.68 -12.19 30.58
N THR A 62 -12.57 -11.11 31.36
CA THR A 62 -12.56 -11.14 32.84
C THR A 62 -13.35 -9.99 33.45
N GLY A 63 -13.43 -10.00 34.78
CA GLY A 63 -13.89 -8.86 35.58
C GLY A 63 -15.37 -8.89 35.91
N ILE A 64 -15.79 -7.92 36.70
CA ILE A 64 -17.21 -7.65 36.98
C ILE A 64 -17.65 -6.63 35.94
N VAL A 65 -18.53 -7.02 35.03
CA VAL A 65 -18.87 -6.24 33.83
C VAL A 65 -20.37 -5.99 33.70
N THR A 66 -20.75 -4.87 33.10
CA THR A 66 -22.13 -4.60 32.68
C THR A 66 -22.17 -3.95 31.29
N GLY A 67 -23.34 -3.96 30.64
CA GLY A 67 -23.53 -3.33 29.33
C GLY A 67 -23.10 -4.17 28.12
N VAL A 68 -22.76 -5.45 28.32
CA VAL A 68 -22.52 -6.42 27.23
C VAL A 68 -23.74 -6.49 26.31
N GLY A 69 -23.51 -6.43 25.00
CA GLY A 69 -24.54 -6.38 23.96
C GLY A 69 -25.04 -4.95 23.66
N THR A 70 -24.50 -3.93 24.32
CA THR A 70 -24.83 -2.52 24.08
C THR A 70 -23.61 -1.73 23.60
N ASN A 71 -23.80 -0.46 23.22
CA ASN A 71 -22.70 0.44 22.87
C ASN A 71 -22.00 1.06 24.09
N SER A 72 -22.37 0.67 25.32
CA SER A 72 -21.75 1.13 26.56
C SER A 72 -21.34 -0.09 27.39
N PHE A 73 -20.09 -0.15 27.80
CA PHE A 73 -19.51 -1.25 28.55
C PHE A 73 -18.81 -0.69 29.79
N THR A 74 -19.10 -1.23 30.97
CA THR A 74 -18.42 -0.83 32.21
C THR A 74 -17.84 -2.04 32.92
N TRP A 75 -16.75 -1.83 33.66
CA TRP A 75 -16.08 -2.88 34.41
C TRP A 75 -15.53 -2.41 35.75
N GLY A 76 -15.34 -3.36 36.66
CA GLY A 76 -14.86 -3.13 38.02
C GLY A 76 -15.95 -2.76 39.02
N THR A 77 -15.54 -2.50 40.25
CA THR A 77 -16.42 -2.09 41.36
C THR A 77 -15.93 -0.77 41.95
N GLY A 78 -16.75 -0.12 42.80
CA GLY A 78 -16.43 1.21 43.34
C GLY A 78 -16.82 2.30 42.34
N THR A 79 -15.83 2.97 41.76
CA THR A 79 -16.04 3.90 40.63
C THR A 79 -15.65 3.17 39.35
N PRO A 80 -16.58 2.48 38.67
CA PRO A 80 -16.24 1.59 37.56
C PRO A 80 -15.67 2.39 36.38
N SER A 81 -14.72 1.77 35.68
CA SER A 81 -14.26 2.25 34.38
C SER A 81 -15.31 1.93 33.32
N GLY A 82 -15.34 2.71 32.24
CA GLY A 82 -16.37 2.55 31.21
C GLY A 82 -15.98 3.04 29.82
N LEU A 83 -16.38 2.28 28.81
CA LEU A 83 -16.27 2.62 27.40
C LEU A 83 -17.66 2.85 26.81
N THR A 84 -17.85 3.94 26.08
CA THR A 84 -19.01 4.12 25.20
C THR A 84 -18.55 4.32 23.77
N PHE A 85 -19.12 3.56 22.84
CA PHE A 85 -18.86 3.72 21.42
C PHE A 85 -20.01 4.50 20.76
N ASN A 86 -19.66 5.65 20.18
CA ASN A 86 -20.57 6.49 19.42
C ASN A 86 -20.18 6.40 17.93
N GLY A 87 -20.87 5.55 17.19
CA GLY A 87 -20.66 5.40 15.75
C GLY A 87 -20.94 6.71 15.01
N LYS A 88 -20.20 6.94 13.92
CA LYS A 88 -20.32 8.16 13.09
C LYS A 88 -20.78 7.82 11.66
N PRO A 89 -21.44 8.75 10.96
CA PRO A 89 -21.54 8.68 9.51
C PRO A 89 -20.15 8.80 8.88
N PHE A 90 -19.97 8.18 7.73
CA PHE A 90 -18.75 8.33 6.92
C PHE A 90 -19.09 8.69 5.48
N ASP A 91 -18.16 9.40 4.85
CA ASP A 91 -18.22 9.84 3.46
C ASP A 91 -16.77 9.99 2.97
N VAL A 92 -16.28 8.99 2.24
CA VAL A 92 -14.86 8.89 1.87
C VAL A 92 -14.68 8.49 0.42
N ASN A 93 -13.57 8.93 -0.18
CA ASN A 93 -13.20 8.52 -1.53
C ASN A 93 -12.12 7.44 -1.45
N VAL A 94 -12.41 6.28 -2.01
CA VAL A 94 -11.52 5.13 -1.98
C VAL A 94 -11.00 4.92 -3.39
N ALA A 95 -9.67 4.93 -3.56
CA ALA A 95 -9.07 4.58 -4.84
C ALA A 95 -9.57 3.21 -5.31
N SER A 96 -10.28 3.19 -6.44
CA SER A 96 -10.65 2.01 -7.19
C SER A 96 -9.43 1.57 -8.00
N GLY A 97 -8.92 0.38 -7.72
CA GLY A 97 -7.70 -0.14 -8.32
C GLY A 97 -6.62 -0.40 -7.28
N TYR A 98 -5.76 -1.36 -7.60
CA TYR A 98 -4.62 -1.69 -6.77
C TYR A 98 -3.49 -0.68 -7.01
N VAL A 99 -2.97 -0.09 -5.94
CA VAL A 99 -1.75 0.73 -5.99
C VAL A 99 -0.69 -0.01 -5.20
N TYR A 100 0.38 -0.41 -5.87
CA TYR A 100 1.45 -1.18 -5.26
C TYR A 100 2.33 -0.30 -4.38
N GLY A 101 3.06 -0.96 -3.47
CA GLY A 101 3.97 -0.33 -2.55
C GLY A 101 3.35 0.04 -1.19
N PRO A 102 4.16 -0.01 -0.12
CA PRO A 102 3.70 0.23 1.26
C PRO A 102 3.26 1.67 1.48
N ARG A 103 3.87 2.65 0.78
CA ARG A 103 3.53 4.06 0.96
C ARG A 103 2.14 4.36 0.44
N ALA A 104 1.81 3.86 -0.76
CA ALA A 104 0.49 4.02 -1.35
C ALA A 104 -0.61 3.58 -0.37
N ARG A 105 -0.44 2.43 0.28
CA ARG A 105 -1.36 1.96 1.32
C ARG A 105 -1.46 2.91 2.52
N ASN A 106 -0.33 3.38 3.02
CA ASN A 106 -0.26 4.24 4.21
C ASN A 106 -0.82 5.64 3.97
N ASP A 107 -0.76 6.13 2.73
CA ASP A 107 -1.20 7.47 2.32
C ASP A 107 -2.71 7.52 1.96
N ARG A 108 -3.41 6.38 2.00
CA ARG A 108 -4.87 6.29 1.81
C ARG A 108 -5.63 7.07 2.88
N GLU A 109 -6.75 7.65 2.48
CA GLU A 109 -7.66 8.35 3.37
C GLU A 109 -8.17 7.42 4.48
N VAL A 110 -8.10 7.90 5.72
CA VAL A 110 -8.73 7.26 6.89
C VAL A 110 -9.93 8.09 7.32
N PHE A 111 -10.92 7.44 7.89
CA PHE A 111 -12.10 8.09 8.47
C PHE A 111 -12.35 7.60 9.89
N SER A 112 -13.14 8.35 10.66
CA SER A 112 -13.57 7.89 11.97
C SER A 112 -14.74 6.91 11.81
N LEU A 113 -14.58 5.69 12.31
CA LEU A 113 -15.67 4.74 12.50
C LEU A 113 -16.62 5.21 13.61
N GLY A 114 -16.10 5.97 14.55
CA GLY A 114 -16.83 6.46 15.72
C GLY A 114 -15.85 6.95 16.77
N THR A 115 -16.41 7.44 17.87
CA THR A 115 -15.65 7.89 19.02
C THR A 115 -15.82 6.90 20.16
N LEU A 116 -14.70 6.49 20.76
CA LEU A 116 -14.66 5.78 22.03
C LEU A 116 -14.53 6.81 23.14
N ASP A 117 -15.57 6.95 23.96
CA ASP A 117 -15.54 7.69 25.21
C ASP A 117 -15.07 6.76 26.30
N TYR A 118 -13.92 7.06 26.90
CA TYR A 118 -13.35 6.28 28.00
C TYR A 118 -13.38 7.10 29.29
N PHE A 119 -14.11 6.60 30.28
CA PHE A 119 -13.98 7.00 31.68
C PHE A 119 -13.06 6.01 32.41
N ASN A 120 -11.92 6.49 32.89
CA ASN A 120 -11.03 5.71 33.74
C ASN A 120 -11.42 5.91 35.21
N GLY A 121 -11.98 4.87 35.84
CA GLY A 121 -12.48 4.91 37.21
C GLY A 121 -11.57 4.17 38.19
N THR A 122 -11.68 4.50 39.48
CA THR A 122 -10.93 3.83 40.54
C THR A 122 -11.58 2.51 40.94
N ILE A 123 -10.96 1.40 40.54
CA ILE A 123 -11.45 0.04 40.78
C ILE A 123 -10.50 -0.77 41.69
N PRO A 124 -11.01 -1.67 42.56
CA PRO A 124 -10.16 -2.60 43.30
C PRO A 124 -9.41 -3.59 42.39
N LEU A 125 -8.20 -3.96 42.80
CA LEU A 125 -7.38 -4.97 42.10
C LEU A 125 -8.15 -6.27 41.91
N GLY A 126 -8.07 -6.84 40.70
CA GLY A 126 -8.73 -8.10 40.34
C GLY A 126 -10.21 -7.98 39.95
N THR A 127 -10.80 -6.77 40.01
CA THR A 127 -12.18 -6.55 39.55
C THR A 127 -12.30 -6.10 38.09
N GLY A 128 -11.17 -5.72 37.48
CA GLY A 128 -11.13 -5.19 36.12
C GLY A 128 -11.27 -6.22 35.00
N ALA A 129 -11.66 -5.74 33.83
CA ALA A 129 -11.65 -6.51 32.59
C ALA A 129 -10.30 -6.34 31.89
N ASN A 130 -9.80 -7.41 31.25
CA ASN A 130 -8.56 -7.39 30.47
C ASN A 130 -8.79 -7.17 28.97
N SER A 131 -9.99 -7.47 28.49
CA SER A 131 -10.37 -7.22 27.10
C SER A 131 -11.89 -7.20 26.92
N VAL A 132 -12.32 -6.60 25.81
CA VAL A 132 -13.69 -6.65 25.31
C VAL A 132 -13.70 -6.59 23.79
N LEU A 133 -14.62 -7.29 23.14
CA LEU A 133 -14.76 -7.25 21.69
C LEU A 133 -15.75 -6.17 21.26
N LEU A 134 -15.31 -5.17 20.51
CA LEU A 134 -16.19 -4.23 19.84
C LEU A 134 -16.59 -4.79 18.47
N ASN A 135 -17.86 -5.10 18.29
CA ASN A 135 -18.45 -5.42 16.98
C ASN A 135 -18.94 -4.11 16.35
N ALA A 136 -18.12 -3.49 15.51
CA ALA A 136 -18.48 -2.27 14.78
C ALA A 136 -19.13 -2.64 13.44
N THR A 137 -20.42 -2.34 13.28
CA THR A 137 -21.17 -2.63 12.05
C THR A 137 -21.22 -1.40 11.16
N ALA A 138 -20.60 -1.50 9.98
CA ALA A 138 -20.69 -0.54 8.91
C ALA A 138 -21.88 -0.84 7.99
N GLN A 139 -22.82 0.10 7.91
CA GLN A 139 -23.89 0.10 6.93
C GLN A 139 -23.53 1.08 5.81
N VAL A 140 -22.97 0.56 4.73
CA VAL A 140 -22.73 1.34 3.50
C VAL A 140 -24.09 1.61 2.82
N THR A 141 -24.31 2.86 2.41
CA THR A 141 -25.51 3.36 1.73
C THR A 141 -25.20 3.80 0.29
N ALA A 142 -23.94 4.13 -0.01
CA ALA A 142 -23.45 4.37 -1.35
C ALA A 142 -22.07 3.70 -1.51
N PRO A 143 -21.83 2.89 -2.56
CA PRO A 143 -22.81 2.43 -3.56
C PRO A 143 -23.92 1.60 -2.90
N VAL A 144 -25.14 1.65 -3.47
CA VAL A 144 -26.30 0.90 -2.95
C VAL A 144 -26.09 -0.61 -3.10
N GLY A 145 -26.76 -1.39 -2.24
CA GLY A 145 -26.79 -2.86 -2.33
C GLY A 145 -25.71 -3.60 -1.53
N THR A 146 -24.94 -2.90 -0.70
CA THR A 146 -23.99 -3.54 0.22
C THR A 146 -24.69 -4.15 1.44
N THR A 147 -24.27 -5.36 1.82
CA THR A 147 -24.67 -5.95 3.11
C THR A 147 -23.95 -5.24 4.26
N PRO A 148 -24.63 -4.96 5.40
CA PRO A 148 -23.93 -4.47 6.59
C PRO A 148 -22.76 -5.39 6.94
N THR A 149 -21.63 -4.77 7.22
CA THR A 149 -20.36 -5.46 7.48
C THR A 149 -19.97 -5.21 8.92
N THR A 150 -19.76 -6.28 9.69
CA THR A 150 -19.29 -6.16 11.07
C THR A 150 -17.80 -6.42 11.15
N VAL A 151 -17.05 -5.45 11.66
CA VAL A 151 -15.65 -5.59 12.03
C VAL A 151 -15.55 -5.90 13.51
N GLN A 152 -14.74 -6.90 13.83
CA GLN A 152 -14.49 -7.33 15.20
C GLN A 152 -13.16 -6.75 15.66
N ALA A 153 -13.21 -5.73 16.52
CA ALA A 153 -12.05 -5.10 17.12
C ALA A 153 -11.89 -5.60 18.57
N LEU A 154 -10.93 -6.48 18.81
CA LEU A 154 -10.58 -6.86 20.18
C LEU A 154 -9.88 -5.68 20.84
N LEU A 155 -10.51 -5.09 21.86
CA LEU A 155 -9.94 -4.02 22.65
C LEU A 155 -9.28 -4.63 23.88
N ASN A 156 -7.96 -4.56 23.98
CA ASN A 156 -7.26 -4.95 25.19
C ASN A 156 -7.27 -3.79 26.18
N LEU A 157 -7.57 -4.09 27.44
CA LEU A 157 -7.74 -3.12 28.51
C LEU A 157 -6.61 -3.32 29.53
N ILE A 158 -5.86 -2.26 29.80
CA ILE A 158 -4.82 -2.24 30.83
C ILE A 158 -5.29 -1.34 31.96
N ASN A 159 -5.50 -1.95 33.14
CA ASN A 159 -5.82 -1.26 34.38
C ASN A 159 -4.52 -1.09 35.19
N SER A 160 -3.96 0.12 35.20
CA SER A 160 -2.67 0.44 35.79
C SER A 160 -2.79 0.63 37.31
N PRO A 161 -1.80 0.18 38.10
CA PRO A 161 -1.77 0.53 39.52
C PRO A 161 -1.63 2.04 39.73
N ASN A 162 -2.56 2.62 40.49
CA ASN A 162 -2.51 4.04 40.84
C ASN A 162 -1.25 4.40 41.63
N SER A 163 -0.61 5.51 41.25
CA SER A 163 0.60 6.04 41.86
C SER A 163 0.55 7.58 41.96
N ASN A 164 1.62 8.20 42.45
CA ASN A 164 1.73 9.66 42.48
C ASN A 164 2.03 10.28 41.11
N ASP A 165 2.40 9.49 40.10
CA ASP A 165 2.58 9.95 38.73
C ASP A 165 1.26 9.72 37.95
N PRO A 166 0.55 10.80 37.55
CA PRO A 166 -0.71 10.66 36.83
C PRO A 166 -0.58 9.92 35.50
N ILE A 167 0.57 10.02 34.81
CA ILE A 167 0.78 9.36 33.52
C ILE A 167 0.99 7.86 33.71
N SER A 168 1.81 7.47 34.69
CA SER A 168 2.00 6.05 35.04
C SER A 168 0.73 5.40 35.61
N SER A 169 -0.22 6.21 36.11
CA SER A 169 -1.53 5.76 36.60
C SER A 169 -2.62 5.77 35.52
N ALA A 170 -2.29 6.14 34.29
CA ALA A 170 -3.27 6.14 33.21
C ALA A 170 -3.58 4.71 32.79
N ASP A 171 -4.88 4.42 32.65
CA ASP A 171 -5.34 3.19 32.04
C ASP A 171 -5.37 3.34 30.52
N SER A 172 -5.32 2.21 29.82
CA SER A 172 -5.28 2.27 28.37
C SER A 172 -6.08 1.18 27.68
N VAL A 173 -6.50 1.51 26.46
CA VAL A 173 -7.09 0.61 25.48
C VAL A 173 -6.10 0.47 24.33
N PHE A 174 -5.79 -0.75 23.90
CA PHE A 174 -4.94 -0.97 22.73
C PHE A 174 -5.47 -2.06 21.81
N LEU A 175 -5.18 -1.91 20.52
CA LEU A 175 -5.56 -2.86 19.47
C LEU A 175 -4.44 -3.88 19.23
N PRO A 176 -4.75 -5.17 18.99
CA PRO A 176 -3.77 -6.13 18.53
C PRO A 176 -3.10 -5.66 17.23
N LYS A 177 -1.79 -5.88 17.12
CA LYS A 177 -1.09 -5.76 15.83
C LYS A 177 -1.68 -6.82 14.90
N ASN A 178 -2.32 -6.39 13.82
CA ASN A 178 -3.00 -7.22 12.80
C ASN A 178 -4.44 -7.64 13.17
N LEU A 179 -5.37 -6.69 13.19
CA LEU A 179 -6.78 -7.03 13.12
C LEU A 179 -7.09 -7.65 11.75
N PRO A 180 -7.86 -8.76 11.70
CA PRO A 180 -8.22 -9.38 10.44
C PRO A 180 -9.08 -8.41 9.62
N PRO A 181 -8.73 -8.16 8.35
CA PRO A 181 -9.53 -7.33 7.46
C PRO A 181 -10.91 -7.97 7.20
N VAL A 182 -11.94 -7.14 7.04
CA VAL A 182 -13.29 -7.64 6.71
C VAL A 182 -13.65 -7.30 5.27
N VAL A 183 -13.80 -8.33 4.45
CA VAL A 183 -14.21 -8.22 3.05
C VAL A 183 -15.72 -8.01 2.97
N THR A 184 -16.12 -6.89 2.36
CA THR A 184 -17.51 -6.55 2.07
C THR A 184 -17.80 -6.84 0.60
N LYS A 185 -18.95 -7.47 0.33
CA LYS A 185 -19.43 -7.67 -1.04
C LYS A 185 -20.26 -6.46 -1.46
N THR A 186 -19.83 -5.78 -2.51
CA THR A 186 -20.64 -4.78 -3.21
C THR A 186 -21.46 -5.46 -4.30
N VAL A 187 -22.75 -5.16 -4.43
CA VAL A 187 -23.56 -5.68 -5.54
C VAL A 187 -23.06 -5.07 -6.85
N GLY A 188 -22.56 -5.91 -7.75
CA GLY A 188 -22.08 -5.49 -9.08
C GLY A 188 -20.71 -4.79 -9.10
N GLY A 189 -19.98 -4.77 -7.99
CA GLY A 189 -18.64 -4.16 -7.89
C GLY A 189 -17.59 -5.11 -7.33
N ALA A 190 -16.31 -4.76 -7.51
CA ALA A 190 -15.20 -5.47 -6.87
C ALA A 190 -15.35 -5.38 -5.34
N PRO A 191 -15.12 -6.48 -4.60
CA PRO A 191 -15.20 -6.43 -3.15
C PRO A 191 -14.24 -5.36 -2.60
N ILE A 192 -14.60 -4.79 -1.46
CA ILE A 192 -13.73 -3.88 -0.70
C ILE A 192 -13.54 -4.44 0.69
N THR A 193 -12.45 -4.05 1.33
CA THR A 193 -12.14 -4.44 2.68
C THR A 193 -12.19 -3.23 3.58
N LEU A 194 -12.77 -3.39 4.78
CA LEU A 194 -12.63 -2.43 5.87
C LEU A 194 -11.52 -2.88 6.83
N GLU A 195 -10.54 -2.01 7.02
CA GLU A 195 -9.45 -2.15 8.00
C GLU A 195 -9.65 -1.16 9.16
N ILE A 196 -9.06 -1.49 10.31
CA ILE A 196 -8.96 -0.59 11.47
C ILE A 196 -7.47 -0.26 11.65
N PRO A 197 -7.00 0.90 11.15
CA PRO A 197 -5.60 1.28 11.25
C PRO A 197 -5.15 1.58 12.68
N GLY A 198 -6.06 2.01 13.56
CA GLY A 198 -5.69 2.47 14.89
C GLY A 198 -6.66 3.48 15.51
N PHE A 199 -6.17 4.23 16.48
CA PHE A 199 -6.82 5.38 17.08
C PHE A 199 -6.37 6.69 16.43
N GLY A 200 -7.32 7.62 16.31
CA GLY A 200 -7.11 8.94 15.75
C GLY A 200 -6.90 10.01 16.83
N LYS A 201 -7.47 11.18 16.56
CA LYS A 201 -7.41 12.33 17.47
C LYS A 201 -7.98 11.96 18.83
N THR A 202 -7.26 12.36 19.88
CA THR A 202 -7.70 12.25 21.27
C THR A 202 -8.04 13.62 21.84
N THR A 203 -9.11 13.68 22.63
CA THR A 203 -9.55 14.88 23.35
C THR A 203 -9.88 14.56 24.81
N GLY A 204 -9.99 15.60 25.65
CA GLY A 204 -10.21 15.44 27.09
C GLY A 204 -8.90 15.17 27.83
N SER A 205 -8.97 14.37 28.90
CA SER A 205 -7.84 14.07 29.79
C SER A 205 -7.11 12.80 29.38
N GLY A 206 -6.80 12.67 28.08
CA GLY A 206 -6.16 11.48 27.51
C GLY A 206 -5.15 11.82 26.43
N PHE A 207 -4.40 10.81 26.02
CA PHE A 207 -3.42 10.88 24.93
C PHE A 207 -3.41 9.56 24.17
N SER A 208 -2.92 9.55 22.94
CA SER A 208 -2.89 8.35 22.11
C SER A 208 -1.62 8.22 21.28
N THR A 209 -1.32 6.97 20.94
CA THR A 209 -0.57 6.57 19.75
C THR A 209 -1.55 5.93 18.77
N ILE A 210 -1.08 5.55 17.58
CA ILE A 210 -1.94 4.85 16.60
C ILE A 210 -2.48 3.53 17.18
N ASP A 211 -1.71 2.82 18.00
CA ASP A 211 -2.10 1.50 18.51
C ASP A 211 -2.76 1.54 19.89
N GLN A 212 -2.66 2.66 20.62
CA GLN A 212 -3.04 2.74 22.03
C GLN A 212 -3.61 4.09 22.44
N PHE A 213 -4.66 4.07 23.24
CA PHE A 213 -5.34 5.23 23.80
C PHE A 213 -5.33 5.19 25.33
N PHE A 214 -4.91 6.27 25.97
CA PHE A 214 -4.73 6.39 27.43
C PHE A 214 -5.69 7.41 28.03
N THR A 215 -6.17 7.15 29.25
CA THR A 215 -7.03 8.06 30.02
C THR A 215 -6.55 8.18 31.47
N LEU A 216 -6.41 9.41 31.95
CA LEU A 216 -5.99 9.68 33.34
C LEU A 216 -7.04 9.20 34.36
N GLU A 217 -6.57 8.79 35.53
CA GLU A 217 -7.42 8.29 36.63
C GLU A 217 -8.52 9.28 37.05
N GLY A 218 -9.75 8.78 37.16
CA GLY A 218 -10.94 9.55 37.51
C GLY A 218 -11.42 10.53 36.43
N GLN A 219 -10.90 10.44 35.21
CA GLN A 219 -11.20 11.38 34.13
C GLN A 219 -11.87 10.74 32.92
N ASN A 220 -12.38 11.59 32.03
CA ASN A 220 -12.88 11.20 30.72
C ASN A 220 -11.90 11.62 29.62
N ALA A 221 -11.73 10.76 28.64
CA ALA A 221 -11.10 11.09 27.38
C ALA A 221 -11.87 10.46 26.22
N GLN A 222 -11.63 10.96 25.02
CA GLN A 222 -12.26 10.46 23.81
C GLN A 222 -11.19 10.17 22.77
N ALA A 223 -11.33 9.09 22.02
CA ALA A 223 -10.49 8.81 20.86
C ALA A 223 -11.34 8.33 19.69
N ASP A 224 -11.05 8.84 18.49
CA ASP A 224 -11.65 8.27 17.29
C ASP A 224 -11.07 6.88 17.00
N LEU A 225 -11.93 5.90 16.73
CA LEU A 225 -11.51 4.65 16.13
C LEU A 225 -11.43 4.86 14.61
N LEU A 226 -10.26 4.66 14.01
CA LEU A 226 -10.06 4.90 12.59
C LEU A 226 -10.50 3.68 11.77
N GLY A 227 -11.07 3.95 10.61
CA GLY A 227 -11.39 2.99 9.57
C GLY A 227 -10.72 3.40 8.27
N ARG A 228 -10.42 2.40 7.44
CA ARG A 228 -9.92 2.62 6.08
C ARG A 228 -10.50 1.56 5.17
N PHE A 229 -11.05 1.99 4.04
CA PHE A 229 -11.40 1.07 2.97
C PHE A 229 -10.19 0.83 2.07
N VAL A 230 -9.94 -0.43 1.76
CA VAL A 230 -8.92 -0.86 0.80
C VAL A 230 -9.55 -1.77 -0.26
N PRO A 231 -9.06 -1.79 -1.50
CA PRO A 231 -9.45 -2.78 -2.50
C PRO A 231 -9.31 -4.20 -1.91
N ALA A 232 -10.27 -5.10 -2.18
CA ALA A 232 -10.24 -6.44 -1.58
C ALA A 232 -8.99 -7.24 -1.95
N CYS A 233 -8.36 -6.94 -3.09
CA CYS A 233 -7.12 -7.59 -3.48
C CYS A 233 -5.95 -7.27 -2.53
N GLU A 234 -5.97 -6.12 -1.88
CA GLU A 234 -4.83 -5.65 -1.09
C GLU A 234 -4.50 -6.52 0.13
N PRO A 235 -5.47 -6.89 0.98
CA PRO A 235 -5.24 -7.88 2.04
C PRO A 235 -4.80 -9.26 1.54
N ILE A 236 -5.22 -9.66 0.33
CA ILE A 236 -4.88 -10.96 -0.26
C ILE A 236 -3.40 -10.98 -0.66
N LEU A 237 -2.91 -9.84 -1.15
CA LEU A 237 -1.55 -9.67 -1.67
C LEU A 237 -0.56 -9.15 -0.62
N ASP A 238 -1.03 -8.57 0.48
CA ASP A 238 -0.14 -7.93 1.45
C ASP A 238 0.89 -8.91 2.02
N LYS A 239 2.17 -8.61 1.79
CA LYS A 239 3.31 -9.45 2.22
C LYS A 239 3.10 -10.92 1.82
N ALA A 240 2.44 -11.15 0.69
CA ALA A 240 2.16 -12.47 0.13
C ALA A 240 3.34 -13.00 -0.71
N VAL A 241 4.33 -12.15 -1.00
CA VAL A 241 5.54 -12.52 -1.73
C VAL A 241 6.70 -12.71 -0.75
N SER A 242 7.36 -13.86 -0.83
CA SER A 242 8.68 -14.10 -0.22
C SER A 242 9.75 -14.08 -1.30
N VAL A 243 10.88 -13.43 -1.04
CA VAL A 243 12.03 -13.37 -1.96
C VAL A 243 13.25 -13.96 -1.27
N SER A 244 14.01 -14.77 -1.99
CA SER A 244 15.22 -15.44 -1.51
C SER A 244 16.32 -15.42 -2.57
N ILE A 245 17.57 -15.47 -2.11
CA ILE A 245 18.76 -15.51 -2.98
C ILE A 245 19.57 -16.74 -2.58
N THR A 246 19.92 -17.57 -3.57
CA THR A 246 20.80 -18.74 -3.40
C THR A 246 21.81 -18.77 -4.55
N GLY A 247 23.08 -18.52 -4.26
CA GLY A 247 24.09 -18.41 -5.33
C GLY A 247 23.83 -17.18 -6.23
N ALA A 248 23.90 -17.42 -7.54
CA ALA A 248 23.53 -16.45 -8.56
C ALA A 248 22.02 -16.50 -8.90
N THR A 249 21.24 -17.28 -8.15
CA THR A 249 19.80 -17.45 -8.38
C THR A 249 19.00 -16.60 -7.40
N ILE A 250 18.06 -15.81 -7.93
CA ILE A 250 17.01 -15.16 -7.17
C ILE A 250 15.73 -15.98 -7.35
N SER A 251 14.93 -16.07 -6.31
CA SER A 251 13.63 -16.73 -6.40
C SER A 251 12.62 -15.98 -5.56
N ALA A 252 11.41 -15.88 -6.09
CA ALA A 252 10.27 -15.31 -5.38
C ALA A 252 9.10 -16.30 -5.41
N THR A 253 8.32 -16.32 -4.34
CA THR A 253 7.11 -17.14 -4.28
C THR A 253 5.97 -16.25 -3.82
N PHE A 254 4.96 -16.12 -4.67
CA PHE A 254 3.69 -15.52 -4.31
C PHE A 254 2.76 -16.59 -3.75
N GLN A 255 2.28 -16.37 -2.53
CA GLN A 255 1.27 -17.19 -1.87
C GLN A 255 0.16 -16.29 -1.32
N PRO A 256 -1.05 -16.31 -1.92
CA PRO A 256 -2.19 -15.54 -1.43
C PRO A 256 -2.46 -15.76 0.06
N LYS A 257 -2.86 -14.70 0.77
CA LYS A 257 -3.28 -14.81 2.17
C LYS A 257 -4.61 -15.58 2.32
N PHE A 258 -4.97 -15.84 3.57
CA PHE A 258 -6.22 -16.52 3.96
C PHE A 258 -6.38 -17.93 3.41
N ASN A 259 -5.26 -18.62 3.13
CA ASN A 259 -5.24 -19.95 2.53
C ASN A 259 -6.03 -20.05 1.21
N LEU A 260 -6.13 -18.94 0.47
CA LEU A 260 -6.79 -18.93 -0.83
C LEU A 260 -5.95 -19.70 -1.86
N GLY A 261 -6.63 -20.40 -2.78
CA GLY A 261 -6.00 -20.88 -3.99
C GLY A 261 -5.70 -19.72 -4.94
N ILE A 262 -4.73 -19.89 -5.84
CA ILE A 262 -4.31 -18.84 -6.79
C ILE A 262 -5.49 -18.37 -7.66
N SER A 263 -6.30 -19.29 -8.19
CA SER A 263 -7.47 -18.94 -9.02
C SER A 263 -8.55 -18.19 -8.24
N ASP A 264 -8.78 -18.55 -6.97
CA ASP A 264 -9.77 -17.85 -6.13
C ASP A 264 -9.29 -16.45 -5.77
N ALA A 265 -8.00 -16.30 -5.48
CA ALA A 265 -7.38 -15.01 -5.25
C ALA A 265 -7.49 -14.10 -6.49
N ALA A 266 -7.18 -14.62 -7.69
CA ALA A 266 -7.29 -13.86 -8.95
C ALA A 266 -8.73 -13.38 -9.16
N LYS A 267 -9.72 -14.27 -9.05
CA LYS A 267 -11.15 -13.92 -9.19
C LYS A 267 -11.62 -12.87 -8.18
N LEU A 268 -11.22 -13.00 -6.91
CA LEU A 268 -11.56 -12.03 -5.86
C LEU A 268 -10.91 -10.66 -6.11
N CYS A 269 -9.73 -10.66 -6.72
CA CYS A 269 -9.02 -9.47 -7.14
C CYS A 269 -9.52 -8.85 -8.45
N GLY A 270 -10.38 -9.56 -9.20
CA GLY A 270 -10.83 -9.12 -10.53
C GLY A 270 -9.81 -9.37 -11.64
N TYR A 271 -8.86 -10.27 -11.43
CA TYR A 271 -7.89 -10.74 -12.42
C TYR A 271 -8.33 -12.08 -13.01
N ASP A 272 -7.87 -12.36 -14.22
CA ASP A 272 -7.97 -13.70 -14.83
C ASP A 272 -7.01 -14.66 -14.12
N HIS A 273 -5.74 -14.25 -14.01
CA HIS A 273 -4.69 -14.98 -13.32
C HIS A 273 -3.56 -14.04 -12.86
N PHE A 274 -2.48 -14.61 -12.31
CA PHE A 274 -1.27 -13.87 -11.95
C PHE A 274 -0.07 -14.37 -12.75
N ASN A 275 0.85 -13.46 -13.08
CA ASN A 275 2.11 -13.75 -13.75
C ASN A 275 3.22 -12.88 -13.13
N TRP A 276 4.44 -12.96 -13.66
CA TRP A 276 5.54 -12.04 -13.34
C TRP A 276 5.86 -11.16 -14.54
N TYR A 277 6.41 -9.98 -14.28
CA TYR A 277 6.90 -9.06 -15.29
C TYR A 277 8.28 -8.56 -14.85
N GLN A 278 9.28 -8.66 -15.72
CA GLN A 278 10.65 -8.26 -15.40
C GLN A 278 11.19 -7.29 -16.44
N VAL A 279 11.88 -6.27 -15.97
CA VAL A 279 12.54 -5.25 -16.79
C VAL A 279 14.00 -5.19 -16.44
N ILE A 280 14.85 -5.28 -17.46
CA ILE A 280 16.27 -4.97 -17.34
C ILE A 280 16.43 -3.46 -17.46
N VAL A 281 16.95 -2.85 -16.39
CA VAL A 281 17.14 -1.41 -16.23
C VAL A 281 18.60 -0.98 -16.35
N ASN A 282 19.51 -1.94 -16.41
CA ASN A 282 20.92 -1.73 -16.73
C ASN A 282 21.48 -3.00 -17.38
N ASP A 283 22.03 -2.86 -18.58
CA ASP A 283 22.80 -3.89 -19.25
C ASP A 283 23.86 -3.20 -20.12
N PRO A 284 25.17 -3.36 -19.82
CA PRO A 284 26.23 -2.78 -20.63
C PRO A 284 26.34 -3.36 -22.04
N ASN A 285 25.86 -4.60 -22.25
CA ASN A 285 26.01 -5.35 -23.49
C ASN A 285 24.66 -5.96 -23.94
N PRO A 286 23.61 -5.14 -24.19
CA PRO A 286 22.28 -5.65 -24.44
C PRO A 286 22.25 -6.56 -25.69
N PRO A 287 21.68 -7.77 -25.58
CA PRO A 287 21.65 -8.72 -26.69
C PRO A 287 20.76 -8.21 -27.83
N GLY A 288 21.09 -8.64 -29.06
CA GLY A 288 20.20 -8.46 -30.21
C GLY A 288 19.90 -7.01 -30.61
N GLY A 289 20.70 -6.03 -30.15
CA GLY A 289 20.49 -4.61 -30.43
C GLY A 289 19.36 -3.97 -29.60
N LEU A 290 18.95 -4.61 -28.51
CA LEU A 290 18.01 -4.02 -27.56
C LEU A 290 18.59 -2.76 -26.93
N THR A 291 17.70 -1.87 -26.48
CA THR A 291 18.07 -0.66 -25.73
C THR A 291 17.45 -0.74 -24.35
N VAL A 292 18.24 -0.43 -23.33
CA VAL A 292 17.77 -0.37 -21.94
C VAL A 292 16.87 0.87 -21.73
N PRO A 293 15.75 0.75 -20.99
CA PRO A 293 15.21 -0.48 -20.41
C PRO A 293 14.45 -1.35 -21.42
N TYR A 294 14.45 -2.68 -21.20
CA TYR A 294 13.67 -3.65 -22.00
C TYR A 294 13.11 -4.78 -21.12
N VAL A 295 12.04 -5.43 -21.61
CA VAL A 295 11.38 -6.57 -20.92
C VAL A 295 12.22 -7.82 -21.05
N ASP A 296 12.26 -8.61 -19.98
CA ASP A 296 12.95 -9.89 -19.93
C ASP A 296 11.97 -11.03 -19.53
N PRO A 297 11.73 -12.03 -20.40
CA PRO A 297 12.26 -12.14 -21.76
C PRO A 297 11.63 -11.09 -22.69
N PRO A 298 12.31 -10.68 -23.78
CA PRO A 298 11.68 -9.81 -24.77
C PRO A 298 10.48 -10.48 -25.44
N ILE A 299 9.48 -9.67 -25.81
CA ILE A 299 8.25 -10.14 -26.46
C ILE A 299 8.60 -10.93 -27.74
N GLY A 300 8.08 -12.15 -27.86
CA GLY A 300 8.36 -13.08 -28.96
C GLY A 300 9.71 -13.80 -28.85
N GLY A 301 10.47 -13.53 -27.79
CA GLY A 301 11.78 -14.10 -27.50
C GLY A 301 12.85 -13.67 -28.50
N GLY A 302 13.82 -14.56 -28.74
CA GLY A 302 14.83 -14.34 -29.76
C GLY A 302 15.98 -15.35 -29.68
N PRO A 303 16.79 -15.47 -30.75
CA PRO A 303 17.92 -16.40 -30.77
C PRO A 303 18.91 -16.17 -29.64
N ALA A 304 19.05 -14.92 -29.17
CA ALA A 304 19.92 -14.57 -28.06
C ALA A 304 19.40 -15.05 -26.68
N PHE A 305 18.12 -15.42 -26.58
CA PHE A 305 17.44 -15.82 -25.35
C PHE A 305 17.11 -17.32 -25.32
N GLY A 306 17.75 -18.11 -26.18
CA GLY A 306 17.64 -19.57 -26.16
C GLY A 306 16.31 -20.13 -26.69
N GLY A 307 15.39 -19.30 -27.21
CA GLY A 307 14.14 -19.81 -27.79
C GLY A 307 13.01 -18.80 -27.94
N TYR A 308 11.82 -19.37 -28.11
CA TYR A 308 10.54 -18.67 -28.25
C TYR A 308 10.01 -18.28 -26.88
N ALA A 309 9.78 -16.99 -26.65
CA ALA A 309 8.76 -16.55 -25.70
C ALA A 309 7.46 -16.33 -26.50
N ASP A 310 6.31 -16.35 -25.83
CA ASP A 310 5.08 -15.95 -26.49
C ASP A 310 5.05 -14.44 -26.82
N ASN A 311 3.98 -13.97 -27.46
CA ASN A 311 3.85 -12.57 -27.87
C ASN A 311 3.22 -11.71 -26.76
N LEU A 312 3.41 -12.07 -25.50
CA LEU A 312 2.97 -11.31 -24.32
C LEU A 312 4.20 -10.80 -23.55
N PRO A 313 4.04 -9.76 -22.73
CA PRO A 313 5.16 -9.12 -22.05
C PRO A 313 5.54 -9.80 -20.72
N PHE A 314 5.00 -10.98 -20.43
CA PHE A 314 5.15 -11.61 -19.14
C PHE A 314 6.37 -12.54 -19.08
N TYR A 315 6.86 -12.75 -17.86
CA TYR A 315 8.04 -13.58 -17.60
C TYR A 315 7.79 -15.06 -17.91
N TRP A 316 6.60 -15.56 -17.59
CA TRP A 316 6.19 -16.91 -17.96
C TRP A 316 5.27 -16.89 -19.17
N ASP A 317 5.53 -17.80 -20.11
CA ASP A 317 4.71 -18.00 -21.29
C ASP A 317 3.30 -18.48 -20.87
N GLU A 318 2.26 -17.80 -21.36
CA GLU A 318 0.86 -18.16 -21.15
C GLU A 318 0.35 -19.11 -22.23
N GLN A 319 1.06 -19.18 -23.36
CA GLN A 319 0.75 -20.02 -24.50
C GLN A 319 1.88 -21.00 -24.81
N GLY A 320 1.56 -22.07 -25.53
CA GLY A 320 2.55 -23.05 -26.00
C GLY A 320 2.37 -24.44 -25.39
N SER A 321 3.40 -25.28 -25.54
CA SER A 321 3.36 -26.64 -25.00
C SER A 321 3.73 -26.64 -23.52
N THR A 322 2.83 -27.13 -22.67
CA THR A 322 3.10 -27.43 -21.26
C THR A 322 4.23 -28.45 -21.12
N GLY A 323 5.00 -28.38 -20.04
CA GLY A 323 6.16 -29.24 -19.79
C GLY A 323 7.50 -28.61 -20.18
N THR A 324 7.52 -27.30 -20.45
CA THR A 324 8.74 -26.50 -20.53
C THR A 324 8.84 -25.65 -19.27
N SER A 325 10.02 -25.48 -18.70
CA SER A 325 10.19 -24.70 -17.45
C SER A 325 9.76 -23.22 -17.56
N TYR A 326 9.46 -22.74 -18.77
CA TYR A 326 9.08 -21.37 -19.07
C TYR A 326 7.57 -21.16 -19.16
N HIS A 327 6.76 -22.22 -19.21
CA HIS A 327 5.31 -22.12 -19.25
C HIS A 327 4.74 -21.80 -17.86
N LEU A 328 3.74 -20.91 -17.79
CA LEU A 328 3.13 -20.44 -16.54
C LEU A 328 2.66 -21.61 -15.64
N GLN A 329 2.02 -22.61 -16.24
CA GLN A 329 1.49 -23.77 -15.49
C GLN A 329 2.56 -24.64 -14.83
N ASP A 330 3.79 -24.63 -15.33
CA ASP A 330 4.89 -25.39 -14.72
C ASP A 330 5.48 -24.65 -13.50
N ASN A 331 5.13 -23.36 -13.32
CA ASN A 331 5.52 -22.50 -12.21
C ASN A 331 4.36 -22.18 -11.24
N LEU A 332 3.20 -22.80 -11.49
CA LEU A 332 1.97 -22.61 -10.72
C LEU A 332 1.62 -23.87 -9.94
N THR A 333 1.28 -23.71 -8.66
CA THR A 333 0.55 -24.73 -7.88
C THR A 333 -0.85 -24.22 -7.55
N ALA A 334 -1.66 -25.04 -6.89
CA ALA A 334 -2.97 -24.61 -6.40
C ALA A 334 -2.89 -23.35 -5.51
N ASN A 335 -1.76 -23.12 -4.82
CA ASN A 335 -1.63 -22.10 -3.78
C ASN A 335 -0.43 -21.17 -3.96
N THR A 336 0.44 -21.41 -4.94
CA THR A 336 1.65 -20.61 -5.12
C THR A 336 1.93 -20.34 -6.59
N LEU A 337 2.51 -19.17 -6.87
CA LEU A 337 3.15 -18.85 -8.14
C LEU A 337 4.63 -18.57 -7.87
N SER A 338 5.50 -19.28 -8.57
CA SER A 338 6.95 -19.16 -8.42
C SER A 338 7.52 -18.20 -9.47
N TYR A 339 8.60 -17.54 -9.10
CA TYR A 339 9.52 -16.83 -9.99
C TYR A 339 10.94 -17.29 -9.64
N GLN A 340 11.76 -17.48 -10.67
CA GLN A 340 13.16 -17.82 -10.50
C GLN A 340 13.94 -17.27 -11.68
N ASP A 341 15.07 -16.63 -11.39
CA ASP A 341 16.01 -16.14 -12.38
C ASP A 341 17.45 -16.39 -11.92
N THR A 342 18.32 -16.70 -12.86
CA THR A 342 19.76 -16.94 -12.66
C THR A 342 20.53 -16.27 -13.80
N PRO A 343 20.56 -14.93 -13.84
CA PRO A 343 21.10 -14.21 -14.99
C PRO A 343 22.61 -14.43 -15.05
N SER A 344 23.10 -14.84 -16.21
CA SER A 344 24.52 -15.11 -16.47
C SER A 344 24.92 -14.34 -17.72
N GLU A 345 25.72 -13.29 -17.56
CA GLU A 345 26.19 -12.47 -18.68
C GLU A 345 27.72 -12.51 -18.81
N PRO A 346 28.27 -13.41 -19.64
CA PRO A 346 29.71 -13.60 -19.79
C PRO A 346 30.47 -12.37 -20.29
N SER A 347 29.78 -11.41 -20.92
CA SER A 347 30.39 -10.18 -21.41
C SER A 347 30.62 -9.11 -20.33
N LEU A 348 30.09 -9.30 -19.11
CA LEU A 348 30.30 -8.34 -18.02
C LEU A 348 31.78 -8.19 -17.69
N GLY A 349 32.26 -6.97 -17.85
CA GLY A 349 33.56 -6.52 -17.41
C GLY A 349 33.65 -6.29 -15.91
N SER A 350 34.85 -5.94 -15.47
CA SER A 350 35.15 -5.58 -14.10
C SER A 350 34.28 -4.42 -13.58
N GLY A 351 33.34 -4.70 -12.66
CA GLY A 351 32.47 -3.69 -12.05
C GLY A 351 31.20 -3.38 -12.83
N GLU A 352 30.98 -4.10 -13.93
CA GLU A 352 29.72 -4.10 -14.66
C GLU A 352 28.70 -5.02 -13.97
N PHE A 353 27.42 -4.75 -14.18
CA PHE A 353 26.33 -5.54 -13.61
C PHE A 353 25.08 -5.43 -14.49
N LEU A 354 24.18 -6.39 -14.36
CA LEU A 354 22.80 -6.30 -14.81
C LEU A 354 21.92 -5.74 -13.69
N GLY A 355 21.00 -4.84 -14.03
CA GLY A 355 20.03 -4.27 -13.11
C GLY A 355 18.61 -4.67 -13.49
N PHE A 356 17.79 -5.02 -12.51
CA PHE A 356 16.45 -5.56 -12.71
C PHE A 356 15.41 -4.86 -11.85
N ASN A 357 14.23 -4.64 -12.42
CA ASN A 357 12.98 -4.44 -11.69
C ASN A 357 12.05 -5.61 -12.00
N THR A 358 11.59 -6.32 -10.97
CA THR A 358 10.73 -7.49 -11.10
C THR A 358 9.42 -7.25 -10.35
N PHE A 359 8.31 -7.60 -10.98
CA PHE A 359 6.97 -7.27 -10.53
C PHE A 359 6.04 -8.48 -10.58
N LEU A 360 5.25 -8.67 -9.51
CA LEU A 360 4.08 -9.54 -9.56
C LEU A 360 2.98 -8.82 -10.35
N ALA A 361 2.44 -9.47 -11.38
CA ALA A 361 1.40 -8.93 -12.25
C ALA A 361 0.06 -9.62 -12.00
N GLY A 362 -1.01 -8.84 -11.88
CA GLY A 362 -2.39 -9.31 -11.98
C GLY A 362 -2.89 -9.09 -13.40
N VAL A 363 -3.09 -10.17 -14.16
CA VAL A 363 -3.43 -10.13 -15.58
C VAL A 363 -4.95 -10.10 -15.76
N LEU A 364 -5.45 -9.22 -16.62
CA LEU A 364 -6.86 -9.09 -16.94
C LEU A 364 -7.26 -9.89 -18.19
N PRO A 365 -8.56 -10.14 -18.40
CA PRO A 365 -9.03 -10.88 -19.58
C PRO A 365 -8.69 -10.26 -20.95
N ASP A 366 -8.31 -8.98 -20.98
CA ASP A 366 -7.87 -8.27 -22.18
C ASP A 366 -6.33 -8.19 -22.31
N ASN A 367 -5.60 -8.95 -21.48
CA ASN A 367 -4.15 -8.96 -21.33
C ASN A 367 -3.52 -7.64 -20.85
N SER A 368 -4.32 -6.64 -20.48
CA SER A 368 -3.81 -5.55 -19.65
C SER A 368 -3.50 -6.08 -18.25
N TRP A 369 -2.70 -5.35 -17.47
CA TRP A 369 -2.27 -5.84 -16.16
C TRP A 369 -2.07 -4.73 -15.14
N ASP A 370 -2.11 -5.11 -13.86
CA ASP A 370 -1.74 -4.25 -12.75
C ASP A 370 -0.47 -4.79 -12.07
N THR A 371 0.45 -3.91 -11.72
CA THR A 371 1.55 -4.22 -10.79
C THR A 371 0.99 -4.38 -9.38
N LEU A 372 1.32 -5.51 -8.75
CA LEU A 372 0.81 -5.92 -7.44
C LEU A 372 1.87 -5.88 -6.34
N PHE A 373 3.10 -6.17 -6.70
CA PHE A 373 4.26 -6.13 -5.82
C PHE A 373 5.49 -5.91 -6.70
N GLY A 374 6.49 -5.19 -6.20
CA GLY A 374 7.71 -4.91 -6.95
C GLY A 374 8.94 -5.03 -6.07
N PHE A 375 10.03 -5.53 -6.65
CA PHE A 375 11.36 -5.51 -6.06
C PHE A 375 12.41 -5.21 -7.12
N ARG A 376 13.53 -4.62 -6.71
CA ARG A 376 14.69 -4.38 -7.56
C ARG A 376 15.91 -5.10 -7.03
N TRP A 377 16.79 -5.50 -7.93
CA TRP A 377 18.00 -6.23 -7.61
C TRP A 377 19.02 -6.07 -8.74
N LYS A 378 20.25 -6.49 -8.49
CA LYS A 378 21.33 -6.47 -9.46
C LYS A 378 22.08 -7.81 -9.46
N SER A 379 22.71 -8.14 -10.58
CA SER A 379 23.61 -9.30 -10.70
C SER A 379 24.89 -8.90 -11.41
N ASP A 380 26.04 -9.30 -10.88
CA ASP A 380 27.34 -9.23 -11.57
C ASP A 380 27.81 -10.63 -12.01
N PHE A 381 26.90 -11.61 -12.04
CA PHE A 381 27.23 -12.99 -12.41
C PHE A 381 27.51 -13.13 -13.91
N ASN A 382 28.75 -13.49 -14.23
CA ASN A 382 29.26 -13.67 -15.59
C ASN A 382 29.39 -15.16 -16.02
N GLY A 383 28.75 -16.08 -15.30
CA GLY A 383 28.77 -17.51 -15.63
C GLY A 383 29.97 -18.30 -15.10
N THR A 384 30.90 -17.66 -14.38
CA THR A 384 32.02 -18.36 -13.71
C THR A 384 31.70 -18.57 -12.23
N VAL A 385 31.67 -19.82 -11.75
CA VAL A 385 31.14 -20.21 -10.42
C VAL A 385 31.89 -19.53 -9.27
N GLY A 386 31.20 -18.71 -8.47
CA GLY A 386 31.71 -18.22 -7.17
C GLY A 386 30.94 -17.06 -6.52
N GLY A 387 30.05 -17.38 -5.56
CA GLY A 387 29.83 -16.58 -4.34
C GLY A 387 28.72 -15.50 -4.32
N VAL A 388 27.72 -15.71 -3.45
CA VAL A 388 26.68 -14.73 -3.06
C VAL A 388 27.27 -13.56 -2.27
N SER A 389 26.85 -12.32 -2.54
CA SER A 389 27.02 -11.19 -1.61
C SER A 389 25.66 -10.68 -1.12
N SER A 390 25.14 -11.24 -0.03
CA SER A 390 24.01 -10.65 0.68
C SER A 390 24.51 -9.50 1.57
N ARG A 391 24.69 -8.29 1.02
CA ARG A 391 24.92 -7.10 1.84
C ARG A 391 23.93 -5.98 1.53
N ARG A 392 23.17 -5.64 2.57
CA ARG A 392 22.37 -4.43 2.72
C ARG A 392 23.31 -3.24 2.92
N THR A 393 24.02 -2.80 1.89
CA THR A 393 24.82 -1.56 1.96
C THR A 393 25.00 -0.96 0.56
N ILE A 394 24.71 0.34 0.45
CA ILE A 394 24.95 1.18 -0.73
C ILE A 394 26.47 1.20 -1.03
N GLY A 395 26.93 0.50 -2.08
CA GLY A 395 28.33 0.55 -2.56
C GLY A 395 28.80 -0.64 -3.41
N SER A 396 29.56 -0.35 -4.47
CA SER A 396 29.67 -1.10 -5.74
C SER A 396 30.44 -2.45 -5.73
N PRO A 397 30.01 -3.45 -6.53
CA PRO A 397 30.85 -4.58 -6.93
C PRO A 397 31.87 -4.17 -8.01
N SER A 398 33.09 -4.71 -7.94
CA SER A 398 34.23 -4.68 -8.91
C SER A 398 35.49 -5.23 -8.18
N PRO A 399 36.59 -5.74 -8.80
CA PRO A 399 36.92 -5.77 -10.22
C PRO A 399 37.28 -7.15 -10.84
N ASN A 400 37.31 -8.27 -10.08
CA ASN A 400 37.85 -9.54 -10.60
C ASN A 400 36.99 -10.78 -10.25
N GLY A 401 35.67 -10.63 -10.07
CA GLY A 401 34.80 -11.64 -9.48
C GLY A 401 33.98 -12.47 -10.48
N THR A 402 34.00 -13.78 -10.24
CA THR A 402 32.81 -14.65 -10.16
C THR A 402 31.71 -13.95 -9.35
N GLY A 403 30.55 -13.66 -9.94
CA GLY A 403 29.53 -12.76 -9.35
C GLY A 403 28.32 -13.45 -8.69
N GLY A 404 27.34 -12.65 -8.26
CA GLY A 404 26.08 -13.07 -7.67
C GLY A 404 25.07 -11.93 -7.57
N ILE A 405 24.00 -12.13 -6.80
CA ILE A 405 22.93 -11.13 -6.65
C ILE A 405 23.21 -10.20 -5.47
N PHE A 406 22.97 -8.89 -5.67
CA PHE A 406 23.14 -7.84 -4.67
C PHE A 406 22.11 -6.70 -4.83
N ASP A 407 22.15 -5.69 -3.94
CA ASP A 407 21.26 -4.52 -3.94
C ASP A 407 19.75 -4.84 -3.97
N LEU A 408 19.35 -5.96 -3.36
CA LEU A 408 17.93 -6.32 -3.25
C LEU A 408 17.16 -5.29 -2.41
N GLN A 409 16.18 -4.65 -3.03
CA GLN A 409 15.17 -3.84 -2.36
C GLN A 409 13.79 -4.38 -2.69
N LEU A 410 13.05 -4.72 -1.64
CA LEU A 410 11.66 -5.16 -1.69
C LEU A 410 10.71 -3.97 -1.59
N ASP A 411 9.42 -4.23 -1.83
CA ASP A 411 8.33 -3.29 -1.56
C ASP A 411 8.49 -1.95 -2.29
N LEU A 412 8.83 -2.01 -3.59
CA LEU A 412 8.94 -0.81 -4.42
C LEU A 412 7.60 -0.05 -4.43
N ASN A 413 7.69 1.27 -4.32
CA ASN A 413 6.57 2.16 -4.61
C ASN A 413 6.67 2.64 -6.07
N PRO A 414 5.56 3.11 -6.68
CA PRO A 414 5.58 3.67 -8.03
C PRO A 414 6.63 4.76 -8.22
N GLU A 415 6.86 5.63 -7.23
CA GLU A 415 7.89 6.67 -7.30
C GLU A 415 9.34 6.15 -7.30
N ASP A 416 9.57 4.90 -6.88
CA ASP A 416 10.90 4.28 -6.86
C ASP A 416 11.30 3.72 -8.24
N VAL A 417 10.34 3.65 -9.18
CA VAL A 417 10.53 3.18 -10.56
C VAL A 417 10.81 4.37 -11.48
N SER A 418 11.81 4.25 -12.36
CA SER A 418 12.15 5.32 -13.30
C SER A 418 11.04 5.57 -14.33
N GLU A 419 10.94 6.80 -14.85
CA GLU A 419 9.91 7.16 -15.84
C GLU A 419 10.04 6.35 -17.14
N GLU A 420 11.26 5.97 -17.55
CA GLU A 420 11.50 5.11 -18.71
C GLU A 420 10.93 3.70 -18.51
N VAL A 421 11.11 3.12 -17.33
CA VAL A 421 10.56 1.80 -17.00
C VAL A 421 9.04 1.86 -16.91
N LYS A 422 8.47 2.91 -16.30
CA LYS A 422 7.01 3.10 -16.29
C LYS A 422 6.45 3.27 -17.70
N ALA A 423 7.15 4.01 -18.57
CA ALA A 423 6.76 4.19 -19.96
C ALA A 423 6.72 2.85 -20.70
N LEU A 424 7.73 2.00 -20.50
CA LEU A 424 7.76 0.64 -21.02
C LEU A 424 6.60 -0.21 -20.46
N MET A 425 6.42 -0.24 -19.14
CA MET A 425 5.30 -0.96 -18.50
C MET A 425 3.94 -0.57 -19.08
N LYS A 426 3.70 0.74 -19.32
CA LYS A 426 2.46 1.22 -19.95
C LYS A 426 2.33 0.78 -21.40
N ALA A 427 3.42 0.82 -22.17
CA ALA A 427 3.43 0.33 -23.55
C ALA A 427 3.07 -1.16 -23.60
N ASP A 428 3.47 -1.90 -22.57
CA ASP A 428 3.18 -3.33 -22.38
C ASP A 428 1.84 -3.60 -21.66
N GLY A 429 0.97 -2.59 -21.50
CA GLY A 429 -0.39 -2.78 -21.00
C GLY A 429 -0.58 -2.63 -19.48
N SER A 430 0.42 -2.16 -18.73
CA SER A 430 0.25 -1.83 -17.31
C SER A 430 -0.70 -0.64 -17.13
N ARG A 431 -1.76 -0.82 -16.34
CA ARG A 431 -2.75 0.25 -16.06
C ARG A 431 -2.36 1.13 -14.89
N ASN A 432 -1.48 0.65 -14.00
CA ASN A 432 -1.14 1.30 -12.74
C ASN A 432 0.35 1.66 -12.57
N ALA A 433 1.16 1.59 -13.64
CA ALA A 433 2.59 1.95 -13.62
C ALA A 433 2.86 3.36 -13.08
N ASP A 434 2.02 4.34 -13.42
CA ASP A 434 2.15 5.74 -13.00
C ASP A 434 1.22 6.13 -11.83
N ILE A 435 0.38 5.21 -11.37
CA ILE A 435 -0.63 5.55 -10.38
C ILE A 435 0.07 5.72 -9.03
N SER A 436 0.12 6.97 -8.55
CA SER A 436 0.51 7.28 -7.19
C SER A 436 -0.70 7.77 -6.41
N ILE A 437 -0.69 7.49 -5.10
CA ILE A 437 -1.67 8.08 -4.19
C ILE A 437 -1.06 9.40 -3.72
N LYS A 438 -1.71 10.51 -4.07
CA LYS A 438 -1.40 11.78 -3.41
C LYS A 438 -1.67 11.59 -1.92
N PRO A 439 -0.72 11.94 -1.03
CA PRO A 439 -0.96 11.87 0.40
C PRO A 439 -2.26 12.60 0.71
N SER A 440 -3.23 11.87 1.27
CA SER A 440 -4.37 12.56 1.88
C SER A 440 -3.81 13.53 2.89
N VAL A 441 -4.39 14.73 3.01
CA VAL A 441 -3.95 15.71 4.00
C VAL A 441 -3.88 14.98 5.33
N LYS A 442 -2.65 14.74 5.83
CA LYS A 442 -2.45 13.94 7.03
C LYS A 442 -3.32 14.56 8.10
N VAL A 443 -4.16 13.75 8.73
CA VAL A 443 -4.80 14.15 9.99
C VAL A 443 -3.66 14.67 10.86
N PRO A 444 -3.68 15.93 11.30
CA PRO A 444 -2.54 16.51 12.01
C PRO A 444 -2.18 15.57 13.15
N GLU A 445 -0.92 15.13 13.18
CA GLU A 445 -0.45 14.24 14.24
C GLU A 445 -0.84 14.88 15.59
N PRO A 446 -1.38 14.09 16.54
CA PRO A 446 -1.85 14.62 17.81
C PRO A 446 -0.72 15.45 18.42
N SER A 447 -0.98 16.74 18.62
CA SER A 447 0.01 17.66 19.14
C SER A 447 0.53 17.10 20.46
N THR A 448 1.80 16.73 20.54
CA THR A 448 2.50 16.27 21.75
C THR A 448 2.67 17.37 22.81
N PHE A 449 1.87 18.43 22.73
CA PHE A 449 2.03 19.68 23.47
C PHE A 449 1.79 19.55 24.99
N LEU A 450 1.29 18.40 25.46
CA LEU A 450 1.09 18.14 26.89
C LEU A 450 2.39 17.88 27.66
N GLY A 451 3.51 17.58 26.99
CA GLY A 451 4.79 17.34 27.67
C GLY A 451 5.49 18.59 28.22
N SER A 452 5.16 19.79 27.74
CA SER A 452 5.94 21.01 28.06
C SER A 452 5.25 21.97 29.05
N VAL A 453 3.93 21.85 29.27
CA VAL A 453 3.19 22.82 30.09
C VAL A 453 3.14 22.43 31.58
N LEU A 454 3.29 21.15 31.93
CA LEU A 454 3.17 20.72 33.34
C LEU A 454 4.46 20.88 34.18
N VAL A 455 5.63 21.15 33.60
CA VAL A 455 6.89 21.30 34.37
C VAL A 455 7.09 22.73 34.90
N LEU A 456 6.36 23.73 34.40
CA LEU A 456 6.54 25.14 34.80
C LEU A 456 5.66 25.60 35.98
N GLY A 457 4.77 24.75 36.52
CA GLY A 457 3.76 25.16 37.51
C GLY A 457 4.06 24.89 38.99
N ALA A 458 5.08 24.09 39.34
CA ALA A 458 5.21 23.54 40.71
C ALA A 458 6.38 24.09 41.55
N SER A 459 7.14 25.11 41.11
CA SER A 459 8.33 25.60 41.83
C SER A 459 8.21 26.98 42.49
N PHE A 460 7.04 27.61 42.55
CA PHE A 460 6.86 28.88 43.26
C PHE A 460 5.70 28.78 44.25
N PHE A 461 5.94 28.33 45.48
CA PHE A 461 5.36 28.87 46.73
C PHE A 461 5.75 27.98 47.94
N LEU A 462 6.95 28.19 48.49
CA LEU A 462 7.25 27.79 49.87
C LEU A 462 8.31 28.73 50.47
N LYS A 463 7.91 29.99 50.69
CA LYS A 463 8.70 30.95 51.48
C LYS A 463 8.24 30.91 52.95
N LYS A 464 8.98 30.07 53.68
CA LYS A 464 9.13 29.91 55.13
C LYS A 464 8.89 31.20 55.95
N VAL A 465 7.82 31.24 56.74
CA VAL A 465 7.67 32.20 57.86
C VAL A 465 8.27 31.56 59.11
N ARG A 466 9.43 32.05 59.56
CA ARG A 466 10.00 31.75 60.89
C ARG A 466 9.44 32.75 61.89
N LYS A 467 8.63 32.28 62.85
CA LYS A 467 8.28 33.01 64.07
C LYS A 467 9.39 32.75 65.11
N ARG A 468 10.05 33.81 65.59
CA ARG A 468 10.92 33.80 66.77
C ARG A 468 10.06 34.05 68.01
N ILE A 469 10.29 33.26 69.05
CA ILE A 469 9.88 33.52 70.43
C ILE A 469 11.08 34.16 71.13
N ILE A 470 10.94 35.41 71.56
CA ILE A 470 11.13 35.90 72.95
C ILE A 470 10.08 36.99 73.14
#